data_AF-A0A097EM21-F1
#
_entry.id   AF-A0A097EM21-F1
#
_cell.length_a   1.000
_cell.length_b   1.000
_cell.length_c   1.000
_cell.angle_alpha   90.00
_cell.angle_beta   90.00
_cell.angle_gamma   90.00
#
_symmetry.space_group_name_H-M   'P 1'
#
loop_
_entity.id
_entity.type
_entity.pdbx_description
1 polymer ?
#
loop_
_entity_poly.entity_id
_entity_poly.type
_entity_poly.pdbx_seq_one_letter_code
_entity_poly.pdbx_strand_id
1 'polypeptide(L)' 'MKLKKFSLSLVLISIFAFSYAYYIDENGKKVTVNRNQANIIDDIEIKEGEALSQKQIINIVNDSGSGIEEL' A
#
# COMPACT_ATOMS: atom_id res chain seq x y z
N MET A 1 19.74 35.49 -17.87
CA MET A 1 18.47 35.06 -17.22
C MET A 1 17.97 33.67 -17.62
N LYS A 2 18.26 33.16 -18.83
CA LYS A 2 17.78 31.84 -19.32
C LYS A 2 18.36 30.63 -18.57
N LEU A 3 19.64 30.66 -18.20
CA LEU A 3 20.31 29.56 -17.48
C LEU A 3 19.79 29.35 -16.04
N LYS A 4 19.46 30.43 -15.32
CA LYS A 4 18.88 30.33 -13.97
C LYS A 4 17.52 29.61 -13.97
N LYS A 5 16.68 29.90 -14.98
CA LYS A 5 15.38 29.23 -15.16
C LYS A 5 15.53 27.73 -15.46
N PHE A 6 16.56 27.36 -16.23
CA PHE A 6 16.84 25.96 -16.56
C PHE A 6 17.28 25.17 -15.32
N SER A 7 18.13 25.74 -14.46
CA SER A 7 18.55 25.10 -13.21
C SER A 7 17.37 24.86 -12.26
N LEU A 8 16.43 25.81 -12.17
CA LEU A 8 15.25 25.68 -11.32
C LEU A 8 14.36 24.52 -11.78
N SER A 9 14.20 24.36 -13.09
CA SER A 9 13.37 23.28 -13.66
C SER A 9 13.97 21.89 -13.39
N LEU A 10 15.29 21.76 -13.45
CA LEU A 10 15.99 20.50 -13.20
C LEU A 10 15.86 20.06 -11.72
N VAL A 11 15.93 21.03 -10.80
CA VAL A 11 15.71 20.79 -9.37
C VAL A 11 14.26 20.39 -9.11
N LEU A 12 13.29 21.06 -9.75
CA LEU A 12 11.87 20.72 -9.60
C LEU A 12 11.58 19.29 -10.05
N ILE A 13 12.08 18.89 -11.22
CA ILE A 13 11.89 17.54 -11.77
C ILE A 13 12.47 16.47 -10.83
N SER A 14 13.63 16.73 -10.24
CA SER A 14 14.25 15.81 -9.28
C SER A 14 13.38 15.64 -8.03
N ILE A 15 12.85 16.73 -7.46
CA ILE A 15 11.99 16.67 -6.27
C ILE A 15 10.71 15.84 -6.54
N PHE A 16 10.09 16.03 -7.71
CA PHE A 16 8.91 15.25 -8.08
C PHE A 16 9.24 13.76 -8.27
N ALA A 17 10.37 13.41 -8.88
CA ALA A 17 10.80 12.02 -9.04
C ALA A 17 11.09 11.32 -7.70
N PHE A 18 11.78 11.99 -6.78
CA PHE A 18 12.04 11.43 -5.44
C PHE A 18 10.77 11.30 -4.59
N SER A 19 9.83 12.24 -4.70
CA SER A 19 8.54 12.17 -4.01
C SER A 19 7.70 10.97 -4.48
N TYR A 20 7.69 10.70 -5.79
CA TYR A 20 6.96 9.57 -6.36
C TYR A 20 7.54 8.22 -5.94
N ALA A 21 8.88 8.11 -5.87
CA ALA A 21 9.55 6.91 -5.37
C ALA A 21 9.22 6.64 -3.89
N TYR A 22 9.11 7.69 -3.07
CA TYR A 22 8.75 7.55 -1.65
C TYR A 22 7.27 7.19 -1.44
N TYR A 23 6.39 7.60 -2.35
CA TYR A 23 4.94 7.37 -2.22
C TYR A 23 4.51 5.94 -2.62
N ILE A 24 5.35 5.18 -3.32
CA ILE A 24 4.94 3.89 -3.91
C ILE A 24 5.24 2.68 -3.02
N ASP A 25 6.08 2.82 -2.00
CA ASP A 25 6.50 1.64 -1.22
C ASP A 25 5.62 1.38 0.00
N GLU A 26 4.36 0.99 -0.24
CA GLU A 26 3.58 0.26 0.76
C GLU A 26 3.96 -1.24 0.80
N ASN A 27 4.79 -1.69 -0.15
CA ASN A 27 5.24 -3.06 -0.29
C ASN A 27 6.32 -3.42 0.75
N GLY A 28 5.88 -3.66 1.98
CA GLY A 28 6.76 -3.97 3.12
C GLY A 28 6.30 -3.35 4.43
N LYS A 29 5.26 -2.51 4.39
CA LYS A 29 4.63 -1.99 5.59
C LYS A 29 3.98 -3.13 6.36
N LYS A 30 4.36 -3.32 7.63
CA LYS A 30 3.75 -4.32 8.51
C LYS A 30 2.26 -4.01 8.66
N VAL A 31 1.41 -4.90 8.17
CA VAL A 31 -0.04 -4.85 8.38
C VAL A 31 -0.33 -5.52 9.72
N THR A 32 -0.91 -4.77 10.66
CA THR A 32 -1.34 -5.35 11.94
C THR A 32 -2.71 -5.96 11.74
N VAL A 33 -2.82 -7.27 11.94
CA VAL A 33 -4.07 -8.02 11.82
C VAL A 33 -4.44 -8.62 13.17
N ASN A 34 -5.73 -8.70 13.45
CA ASN A 34 -6.23 -9.44 14.60
C ASN A 34 -6.32 -10.95 14.26
N ARG A 35 -6.58 -11.80 15.28
CA ARG A 35 -6.62 -13.25 15.11
C ARG A 35 -7.69 -13.73 14.13
N ASN A 36 -8.84 -13.04 14.07
CA ASN A 36 -9.93 -13.40 13.15
C ASN A 36 -9.56 -13.07 11.70
N GLN A 37 -8.96 -11.90 11.46
CA GLN A 37 -8.48 -11.49 10.15
C GLN A 37 -7.37 -12.42 9.64
N ALA A 38 -6.46 -12.85 10.51
CA ALA A 38 -5.43 -13.83 10.16
C ALA A 38 -6.05 -15.16 9.71
N ASN A 39 -7.03 -15.69 10.45
CA ASN A 39 -7.72 -16.91 10.06
C ASN A 39 -8.44 -16.78 8.70
N ILE A 40 -9.08 -15.63 8.43
CA ILE A 40 -9.76 -15.38 7.15
C ILE A 40 -8.74 -15.37 6.00
N ILE A 41 -7.58 -14.75 6.19
CA ILE A 41 -6.49 -14.73 5.20
C ILE A 41 -6.01 -16.16 4.93
N ASP A 42 -5.72 -16.93 5.99
CA ASP A 42 -5.25 -18.31 5.89
C ASP A 42 -6.27 -19.20 5.16
N ASP A 43 -7.57 -19.08 5.49
CA ASP A 43 -8.64 -19.85 4.84
C ASP A 43 -8.74 -19.56 3.34
N ILE A 44 -8.54 -18.30 2.93
CA ILE A 44 -8.54 -17.90 1.53
C ILE A 44 -7.30 -18.46 0.81
N GLU A 45 -6.11 -18.37 1.41
CA GLU A 45 -4.88 -18.92 0.82
C GLU A 45 -4.96 -20.45 0.66
N ILE A 46 -5.54 -21.15 1.64
CA ILE A 46 -5.78 -22.60 1.56
C ILE A 46 -6.77 -22.92 0.43
N LYS A 47 -7.83 -22.12 0.27
CA LYS A 47 -8.86 -22.34 -0.74
C LYS A 47 -8.36 -22.07 -2.16
N GLU A 48 -7.59 -21.00 -2.34
CA GLU A 48 -7.06 -20.62 -3.66
C GLU A 48 -5.78 -21.40 -4.02
N GLY A 49 -5.10 -21.97 -3.02
CA GLY A 49 -3.87 -22.72 -3.21
C GLY A 49 -2.66 -21.84 -3.56
N GLU A 50 -2.80 -20.53 -3.45
CA GLU A 50 -1.79 -19.51 -3.75
C GLU A 50 -1.74 -18.48 -2.61
N ALA A 51 -0.56 -17.90 -2.39
CA ALA A 51 -0.38 -16.85 -1.39
C ALA A 51 -1.04 -15.54 -1.86
N LEU A 52 -1.72 -14.84 -0.97
CA LEU A 52 -2.35 -13.57 -1.28
C LEU A 52 -1.31 -12.46 -1.41
N SER A 53 -1.53 -11.54 -2.36
CA SER A 53 -0.72 -10.33 -2.45
C SER A 53 -0.99 -9.40 -1.27
N GLN A 54 -0.01 -8.58 -0.90
CA GLN A 54 -0.14 -7.61 0.19
C GLN A 54 -1.34 -6.66 0.01
N LYS A 55 -1.68 -6.31 -1.24
CA LYS A 55 -2.87 -5.49 -1.54
C LYS A 55 -4.17 -6.23 -1.22
N GLN A 56 -4.26 -7.52 -1.53
CA GLN A 56 -5.43 -8.34 -1.18
C GLN A 56 -5.57 -8.47 0.33
N ILE A 57 -4.47 -8.70 1.05
CA ILE A 57 -4.45 -8.75 2.52
C ILE A 57 -4.94 -7.42 3.12
N ILE A 58 -4.46 -6.28 2.63
CA ILE A 58 -4.89 -4.95 3.09
C ILE A 58 -6.38 -4.74 2.86
N ASN A 59 -6.90 -5.13 1.70
CA ASN A 59 -8.32 -5.01 1.38
C ASN A 59 -9.18 -5.85 2.34
N ILE A 60 -8.81 -7.11 2.57
CA ILE A 60 -9.52 -8.01 3.51
C ILE A 60 -9.53 -7.42 4.93
N VAL A 61 -8.40 -6.90 5.38
CA VAL A 61 -8.26 -6.30 6.73
C VAL A 61 -9.14 -5.06 6.87
N ASN A 62 -9.19 -4.21 5.84
CA ASN A 62 -10.01 -3.00 5.82
C ASN A 62 -11.51 -3.32 5.75
N ASP A 63 -11.92 -4.25 4.88
CA ASP A 63 -13.32 -4.67 4.73
C ASP A 63 -13.84 -5.37 6.01
N SER A 64 -12.98 -6.14 6.67
CA SER A 64 -13.28 -6.75 7.99
C SER A 64 -13.43 -5.71 9.11
N GLY A 65 -12.87 -4.51 8.94
CA GLY A 65 -12.99 -3.39 9.87
C GLY A 65 -14.26 -2.56 9.66
N SER A 66 -14.76 -2.46 8.42
CA SER A 66 -16.01 -1.76 8.10
C SER A 66 -17.28 -2.57 8.31
N GLY A 67 -17.16 -3.86 8.63
CA GLY A 67 -18.29 -4.77 8.87
C GLY A 67 -18.74 -4.93 10.33
N ILE A 68 -18.26 -4.11 11.27
CA ILE A 68 -18.65 -4.16 12.69
C ILE A 68 -19.69 -3.07 13.06
N GLU A 69 -20.05 -2.19 12.11
CA GLU A 69 -21.23 -1.31 12.23
C GLU A 69 -22.37 -1.80 11.35
N GLU A 70 -22.97 -2.94 11.69
CA GLU A 70 -24.44 -3.06 11.74
C GLU A 70 -24.79 -4.37 12.46
N LEU A 71 -25.56 -4.21 13.53
CA LEU A 71 -26.09 -5.23 14.41
C LEU A 71 -27.09 -6.15 13.71
#